data_AF-A0A9W6WQ86-F1
#
_entry.id   AF-A0A9W6WQ86-F1
#
_cell.length_a   1.000
_cell.length_b   1.000
_cell.length_c   1.000
_cell.angle_alpha   90.00
_cell.angle_beta   90.00
_cell.angle_gamma   90.00
#
_symmetry.space_group_name_H-M   'P 1'
#
loop_
_entity.id
_entity.type
_entity.pdbx_description
1 polymer ?
#
loop_
_entity_poly.entity_id
_entity_poly.type
_entity_poly.pdbx_seq_one_letter_code
_entity_poly.pdbx_strand_id
1 'polypeptide(L)'
;MYSQSHAVLSELATSGSDTVIEDSPVKFLNIETIPDVLDWLNNTLVPAVFVTEDSYNEPLPKSEWGRVAMFNQVLGGVSFEVTRMEKRDCKTEAFLRNLYGSCYDPDYTSVYDFAIPYNQTVDEARAVVLDKGDCINASTKLPCLRSTVRFRDIGDEALKPLINSFKYIASLSVLSRLFATAAVFMQGLRVLNTFRNHIGLSMVTRSVKRAICWCGAFAVTFFVVFMAFAVSGAVLFSNRVHEFSLLMTSMKACVNMLFGEFDFGTISDIHYSVAFYWIFMALEAFILLNIVLAIVIDAYNEEKLLRERTKWWRCRRVLANMLMEFATKLIDLLPSCCCVGIKTRRAVVIWGRIRPKLLRQELIVKMGITQDVEQGCEWTPDTVITVEKLHFYLLTQPSSSVRTLSSILSQEYATMMALIKKFIKKTSHRNTFN
;
A
#
# COMPACT_ATOMS: atom_id res chain seq x y z
N MET A 1 -10.09 -3.79 -24.71
CA MET A 1 -9.57 -5.05 -24.12
C MET A 1 -10.64 -5.80 -23.35
N TYR A 2 -11.30 -5.19 -22.35
CA TYR A 2 -12.41 -5.84 -21.64
C TYR A 2 -13.51 -6.34 -22.59
N SER A 3 -14.02 -5.48 -23.46
CA SER A 3 -15.08 -5.83 -24.43
C SER A 3 -14.70 -6.99 -25.36
N GLN A 4 -13.46 -7.00 -25.88
CA GLN A 4 -12.97 -8.09 -26.74
C GLN A 4 -12.83 -9.41 -25.97
N SER A 5 -12.28 -9.38 -24.76
CA SER A 5 -12.19 -10.56 -23.90
C SER A 5 -13.56 -11.08 -23.51
N HIS A 6 -14.49 -10.19 -23.21
CA HIS A 6 -15.87 -10.55 -22.88
C HIS A 6 -16.65 -11.09 -24.06
N ALA A 7 -16.45 -10.55 -25.27
CA ALA A 7 -17.10 -11.06 -26.48
C ALA A 7 -16.70 -12.52 -26.76
N VAL A 8 -15.42 -12.85 -26.61
CA VAL A 8 -14.96 -14.25 -26.75
C VAL A 8 -15.49 -15.12 -25.62
N LEU A 9 -15.49 -14.62 -24.38
CA LEU A 9 -16.01 -15.33 -23.22
C LEU A 9 -17.53 -15.58 -23.32
N SER A 10 -18.29 -14.62 -23.84
CA SER A 10 -19.74 -14.74 -23.98
C SER A 10 -20.17 -15.71 -25.08
N GLU A 11 -19.32 -15.98 -26.07
CA GLU A 11 -19.61 -17.03 -27.06
C GLU A 11 -19.25 -18.42 -26.53
N LEU A 12 -18.13 -18.54 -25.81
CA LEU A 12 -17.56 -19.85 -25.45
C LEU A 12 -17.95 -20.32 -24.04
N ALA A 13 -18.18 -19.41 -23.11
CA ALA A 13 -18.41 -19.70 -21.70
C ALA A 13 -19.60 -18.90 -21.14
N THR A 14 -20.78 -19.14 -21.73
CA THR A 14 -22.04 -18.54 -21.28
C THR A 14 -22.44 -19.01 -19.88
N SER A 15 -23.11 -18.12 -19.14
CA SER A 15 -23.79 -18.40 -17.86
C SER A 15 -25.31 -18.25 -18.02
N GLY A 16 -26.12 -18.98 -17.25
CA GLY A 16 -27.57 -18.75 -17.11
C GLY A 16 -28.34 -19.98 -16.60
N SER A 17 -29.68 -19.88 -16.53
CA SER A 17 -30.59 -20.91 -15.98
C SER A 17 -30.25 -22.36 -16.38
N ASP A 18 -30.32 -23.26 -15.40
CA ASP A 18 -29.92 -24.68 -15.42
C ASP A 18 -30.88 -25.60 -16.17
N THR A 19 -31.92 -25.03 -16.78
CA THR A 19 -32.87 -25.79 -17.59
C THR A 19 -32.23 -26.20 -18.92
N VAL A 20 -31.53 -27.34 -18.91
CA VAL A 20 -31.16 -28.10 -20.10
C VAL A 20 -32.45 -28.65 -20.71
N ILE A 21 -32.99 -27.94 -21.69
CA ILE A 21 -34.05 -28.46 -22.57
C ILE A 21 -33.33 -29.25 -23.67
N GLU A 22 -33.92 -30.34 -24.18
CA GLU A 22 -33.33 -31.19 -25.24
C GLU A 22 -32.81 -30.41 -26.47
N ASP A 23 -33.33 -29.19 -26.71
CA ASP A 23 -32.95 -28.31 -27.82
C ASP A 23 -31.91 -27.21 -27.47
N SER A 24 -31.42 -27.13 -26.23
CA SER A 24 -30.47 -26.08 -25.80
C SER A 24 -29.07 -26.61 -25.57
N PRO A 25 -28.03 -26.01 -26.18
CA PRO A 25 -26.65 -26.44 -25.98
C PRO A 25 -26.22 -26.28 -24.52
N VAL A 26 -25.50 -27.29 -24.00
CA VAL A 26 -24.92 -27.27 -22.64
C VAL A 26 -24.08 -25.99 -22.49
N LYS A 27 -24.22 -25.31 -21.34
CA LYS A 27 -23.42 -24.13 -20.99
C LYS A 27 -22.16 -24.57 -20.27
N PHE A 28 -21.03 -23.91 -20.55
CA PHE A 28 -19.72 -24.28 -19.98
C PHE A 28 -19.73 -24.31 -18.44
N LEU A 29 -20.44 -23.38 -17.81
CA LEU A 29 -20.48 -23.26 -16.34
C LEU A 29 -21.42 -24.27 -15.66
N ASN A 30 -22.24 -24.98 -16.43
CA ASN A 30 -23.23 -25.93 -15.95
C ASN A 30 -22.83 -27.39 -16.25
N ILE A 31 -21.56 -27.64 -16.57
CA ILE A 31 -21.03 -28.97 -16.82
C ILE A 31 -20.88 -29.70 -15.48
N GLU A 32 -21.65 -30.77 -15.27
CA GLU A 32 -21.62 -31.57 -14.03
C GLU A 32 -21.02 -32.95 -14.25
N THR A 33 -21.27 -33.54 -15.41
CA THR A 33 -20.90 -34.92 -15.75
C THR A 33 -19.93 -35.00 -16.93
N ILE A 34 -19.28 -36.15 -17.10
CA ILE A 34 -18.36 -36.39 -18.24
C ILE A 34 -19.09 -36.27 -19.60
N PRO A 35 -20.30 -36.83 -19.79
CA PRO A 35 -21.06 -36.64 -21.03
C PRO A 35 -21.31 -35.17 -21.38
N ASP A 36 -21.62 -34.33 -20.39
CA ASP A 36 -21.87 -32.89 -20.60
C ASP A 36 -20.67 -32.17 -21.22
N VAL A 37 -19.44 -32.64 -20.95
CA VAL A 37 -18.22 -32.12 -21.58
C VAL A 37 -18.22 -32.39 -23.08
N LEU A 38 -18.59 -33.61 -23.49
CA LEU A 38 -18.66 -33.99 -24.91
C LEU A 38 -19.81 -33.27 -25.61
N ASP A 39 -20.95 -33.11 -24.94
CA ASP A 39 -22.09 -32.35 -25.47
C ASP A 39 -21.74 -30.86 -25.64
N TRP A 40 -21.08 -30.25 -24.66
CA TRP A 40 -20.59 -28.87 -24.79
C TRP A 40 -19.55 -28.74 -25.92
N LEU A 41 -18.63 -29.70 -26.06
CA LEU A 41 -17.65 -29.70 -27.15
C LEU A 41 -18.34 -29.76 -28.52
N ASN A 42 -19.29 -30.67 -28.69
CA ASN A 42 -19.95 -30.97 -29.96
C ASN A 42 -20.99 -29.91 -30.37
N ASN A 43 -21.73 -29.40 -29.39
CA ASN A 43 -22.89 -28.53 -29.62
C ASN A 43 -22.61 -27.05 -29.37
N THR A 44 -21.54 -26.71 -28.64
CA THR A 44 -21.19 -25.32 -28.31
C THR A 44 -19.84 -24.93 -28.89
N LEU A 45 -18.75 -25.62 -28.51
CA LEU A 45 -17.39 -25.21 -28.89
C LEU A 45 -17.13 -25.35 -30.40
N VAL A 46 -17.40 -26.53 -30.97
CA VAL A 46 -17.10 -26.80 -32.38
C VAL A 46 -17.85 -25.83 -33.32
N PRO A 47 -19.18 -25.65 -33.22
CA PRO A 47 -19.89 -24.71 -34.09
C PRO A 47 -19.48 -23.24 -33.84
N ALA A 48 -19.09 -22.87 -32.62
CA ALA A 48 -18.66 -21.49 -32.33
C ALA A 48 -17.26 -21.15 -32.86
N VAL A 49 -16.40 -22.15 -33.06
CA VAL A 49 -15.00 -21.95 -33.48
C VAL A 49 -14.79 -22.27 -34.96
N PHE A 50 -15.40 -23.34 -35.46
CA PHE A 50 -15.23 -23.85 -36.84
C PHE A 50 -16.37 -23.39 -37.75
N VAL A 51 -16.67 -22.09 -37.73
CA VAL A 51 -17.70 -21.48 -38.57
C VAL A 51 -17.28 -21.54 -40.04
N THR A 52 -18.13 -22.15 -40.87
CA THR A 52 -17.94 -22.27 -42.34
C THR A 52 -18.92 -21.43 -43.14
N GLU A 53 -19.93 -20.82 -42.49
CA GLU A 53 -20.99 -20.05 -43.12
C GLU A 53 -21.10 -18.67 -42.48
N ASP A 54 -21.56 -17.68 -43.25
CA ASP A 54 -21.80 -16.33 -42.75
C ASP A 54 -23.15 -16.20 -42.02
N SER A 55 -23.49 -14.99 -41.58
CA SER A 55 -24.78 -14.73 -40.90
C SER A 55 -26.01 -14.90 -41.80
N TYR A 56 -25.82 -15.09 -43.10
CA TYR A 56 -26.86 -15.31 -44.11
C TYR A 56 -26.81 -16.74 -44.67
N ASN A 57 -26.08 -17.66 -44.01
CA ASN A 57 -25.86 -19.05 -44.39
C ASN A 57 -25.14 -19.24 -45.74
N GLU A 58 -24.38 -18.24 -46.19
CA GLU A 58 -23.54 -18.36 -47.38
C GLU A 58 -22.17 -18.94 -47.00
N PRO A 59 -21.60 -19.84 -47.81
CA PRO A 59 -20.33 -20.48 -47.49
C PRO A 59 -19.17 -19.49 -47.50
N LEU A 60 -18.43 -19.42 -46.40
CA LEU A 60 -17.25 -18.57 -46.25
C LEU A 60 -16.06 -19.14 -47.04
N PRO A 61 -15.21 -18.29 -47.62
CA PRO A 61 -13.96 -18.73 -48.23
C PRO A 61 -13.03 -19.35 -47.18
N LYS A 62 -12.23 -20.35 -47.58
CA LYS A 62 -11.32 -21.08 -46.66
C LYS A 62 -10.35 -20.19 -45.86
N SER A 63 -10.00 -19.02 -46.39
CA SER A 63 -9.16 -18.03 -45.70
C SER A 63 -9.83 -17.39 -44.49
N GLU A 64 -11.16 -17.46 -44.41
CA GLU A 64 -11.97 -16.86 -43.35
C GLU A 64 -12.52 -17.90 -42.36
N TRP A 65 -12.18 -19.18 -42.55
CA TRP A 65 -12.53 -20.25 -41.62
C TRP A 65 -11.81 -20.07 -40.29
N GLY A 66 -12.43 -20.54 -39.21
CA GLY A 66 -11.88 -20.42 -37.87
C GLY A 66 -12.01 -19.00 -37.33
N ARG A 67 -13.24 -18.55 -37.03
CA ARG A 67 -13.50 -17.26 -36.38
C ARG A 67 -14.43 -17.45 -35.19
N VAL A 68 -14.18 -16.67 -34.13
CA VAL A 68 -15.05 -16.58 -32.95
C VAL A 68 -15.68 -15.20 -32.91
N ALA A 69 -17.00 -15.12 -32.71
CA ALA A 69 -17.76 -13.86 -32.64
C ALA A 69 -17.55 -12.97 -33.89
N MET A 70 -17.54 -13.56 -35.10
CA MET A 70 -17.35 -12.93 -36.43
C MET A 70 -16.00 -12.25 -36.70
N PHE A 71 -15.32 -11.68 -35.70
CA PHE A 71 -14.14 -10.83 -35.91
C PHE A 71 -12.84 -11.42 -35.35
N ASN A 72 -12.89 -12.39 -34.43
CA ASN A 72 -11.68 -12.93 -33.81
C ASN A 72 -11.19 -14.14 -34.59
N GLN A 73 -10.05 -14.02 -35.27
CA GLN A 73 -9.49 -15.13 -36.02
C GLN A 73 -8.84 -16.17 -35.10
N VAL A 74 -9.20 -17.43 -35.33
CA VAL A 74 -8.59 -18.61 -34.72
C VAL A 74 -7.28 -18.85 -35.46
N LEU A 75 -6.19 -18.55 -34.78
CA LEU A 75 -4.86 -18.74 -35.31
C LEU A 75 -4.45 -20.21 -35.26
N GLY A 76 -4.71 -20.89 -36.37
CA GLY A 76 -4.32 -22.23 -36.82
C GLY A 76 -5.01 -23.47 -36.22
N GLY A 77 -5.83 -23.36 -35.18
CA GLY A 77 -6.55 -24.52 -34.64
C GLY A 77 -6.76 -24.50 -33.13
N VAL A 78 -7.37 -25.54 -32.59
CA VAL A 78 -7.65 -25.70 -31.15
C VAL A 78 -6.86 -26.88 -30.62
N SER A 79 -6.13 -26.68 -29.52
CA SER A 79 -5.44 -27.73 -28.79
C SER A 79 -6.23 -28.20 -27.58
N PHE A 80 -6.23 -29.51 -27.37
CA PHE A 80 -6.68 -30.13 -26.13
C PHE A 80 -5.50 -30.87 -25.50
N GLU A 81 -5.29 -30.67 -24.20
CA GLU A 81 -4.17 -31.24 -23.45
C GLU A 81 -4.74 -32.08 -22.31
N VAL A 82 -4.97 -33.38 -22.51
CA VAL A 82 -5.66 -34.24 -21.55
C VAL A 82 -4.69 -34.88 -20.57
N THR A 83 -5.00 -34.80 -19.27
CA THR A 83 -4.23 -35.46 -18.21
C THR A 83 -4.96 -36.70 -17.70
N ARG A 84 -4.33 -37.86 -17.86
CA ARG A 84 -4.87 -39.16 -17.41
C ARG A 84 -4.10 -39.70 -16.22
N MET A 85 -4.82 -40.24 -15.26
CA MET A 85 -4.29 -41.01 -14.14
C MET A 85 -3.86 -42.40 -14.61
N GLU A 86 -2.74 -42.87 -14.10
CA GLU A 86 -2.31 -44.25 -14.31
C GLU A 86 -3.11 -45.23 -13.44
N LYS A 87 -3.43 -46.38 -14.02
CA LYS A 87 -4.06 -47.49 -13.30
C LYS A 87 -3.00 -48.21 -12.48
N ARG A 88 -3.15 -48.19 -11.16
CA ARG A 88 -2.23 -48.80 -10.19
C ARG A 88 -3.01 -49.55 -9.12
N ASP A 89 -2.31 -50.31 -8.29
CA ASP A 89 -2.95 -50.93 -7.13
C ASP A 89 -3.46 -49.84 -6.18
N CYS A 90 -4.71 -49.99 -5.72
CA CYS A 90 -5.33 -49.03 -4.82
C CYS A 90 -4.51 -48.91 -3.52
N LYS A 91 -4.22 -47.69 -3.07
CA LYS A 91 -3.64 -47.42 -1.74
C LYS A 91 -4.68 -47.67 -0.64
N THR A 92 -5.02 -48.93 -0.44
CA THR A 92 -6.04 -49.39 0.53
C THR A 92 -5.50 -50.51 1.40
N GLU A 93 -6.22 -50.77 2.49
CA GLU A 93 -5.99 -51.91 3.38
C GLU A 93 -6.04 -53.24 2.63
N ALA A 94 -5.28 -54.24 3.10
CA ALA A 94 -5.04 -55.48 2.37
C ALA A 94 -6.33 -56.23 2.00
N PHE A 95 -7.37 -56.17 2.84
CA PHE A 95 -8.67 -56.81 2.57
C PHE A 95 -9.47 -56.13 1.46
N LEU A 96 -9.29 -54.83 1.24
CA LEU A 96 -9.97 -54.05 0.19
C LEU A 96 -9.30 -54.24 -1.19
N ARG A 97 -8.03 -54.64 -1.23
CA ARG A 97 -7.30 -54.87 -2.49
C ARG A 97 -7.90 -56.02 -3.30
N ASN A 98 -8.33 -57.08 -2.63
CA ASN A 98 -9.00 -58.21 -3.28
C ASN A 98 -10.39 -57.85 -3.81
N LEU A 99 -11.04 -56.82 -3.26
CA LEU A 99 -12.39 -56.42 -3.66
C LEU A 99 -12.39 -55.43 -4.82
N TYR A 100 -11.48 -54.47 -4.83
CA TYR A 100 -11.45 -53.38 -5.81
C TYR A 100 -10.38 -53.55 -6.90
N GLY A 101 -9.40 -54.45 -6.70
CA GLY A 101 -8.32 -54.71 -7.64
C GLY A 101 -7.39 -53.51 -7.83
N SER A 102 -7.71 -52.67 -8.82
CA SER A 102 -6.85 -51.59 -9.32
C SER A 102 -7.61 -50.26 -9.40
N CYS A 103 -6.98 -49.17 -8.97
CA CYS A 103 -7.53 -47.82 -8.94
C CYS A 103 -6.74 -46.88 -9.84
N TYR A 104 -7.32 -45.71 -10.13
CA TYR A 104 -6.62 -44.61 -10.77
C TYR A 104 -5.95 -43.75 -9.69
N ASP A 105 -4.61 -43.63 -9.74
CA ASP A 105 -3.86 -42.86 -8.75
C ASP A 105 -3.72 -41.40 -9.21
N PRO A 106 -4.24 -40.41 -8.46
CA PRO A 106 -4.13 -39.01 -8.84
C PRO A 106 -2.68 -38.50 -8.79
N ASP A 107 -1.78 -39.13 -8.05
CA ASP A 107 -0.39 -38.69 -7.92
C ASP A 107 0.44 -39.02 -9.18
N TYR A 108 0.02 -40.01 -9.96
CA TYR A 108 0.73 -40.49 -11.15
C TYR A 108 -0.11 -40.24 -12.41
N THR A 109 0.29 -39.25 -13.18
CA THR A 109 -0.45 -38.83 -14.38
C THR A 109 0.43 -38.77 -15.62
N SER A 110 -0.14 -39.18 -16.75
CA SER A 110 0.41 -38.96 -18.08
C SER A 110 -0.39 -37.87 -18.80
N VAL A 111 0.30 -37.06 -19.60
CA VAL A 111 -0.31 -35.98 -20.38
C VAL A 111 -0.23 -36.34 -21.85
N TYR A 112 -1.34 -36.21 -22.55
CA TYR A 112 -1.45 -36.40 -24.00
C TYR A 112 -2.13 -35.17 -24.59
N ASP A 113 -1.63 -34.67 -25.72
CA ASP A 113 -2.24 -33.56 -26.43
C ASP A 113 -2.70 -33.97 -27.84
N PHE A 114 -3.81 -33.37 -28.26
CA PHE A 114 -4.28 -33.43 -29.64
C PHE A 114 -4.72 -32.05 -30.11
N ALA A 115 -4.81 -31.85 -31.42
CA ALA A 115 -5.24 -30.58 -32.00
C ALA A 115 -6.09 -30.76 -33.24
N ILE A 116 -7.13 -29.92 -33.29
CA ILE A 116 -8.05 -29.77 -34.41
C ILE A 116 -7.60 -28.54 -35.20
N PRO A 117 -7.11 -28.67 -36.44
CA PRO A 117 -6.70 -27.54 -37.26
C PRO A 117 -7.90 -26.67 -37.64
N TYR A 118 -7.67 -25.36 -37.80
CA TYR A 118 -8.70 -24.39 -38.19
C TYR A 118 -9.35 -24.64 -39.56
N ASN A 119 -8.67 -25.40 -40.43
CA ASN A 119 -9.05 -25.58 -41.83
C ASN A 119 -10.00 -26.79 -42.03
N GLN A 120 -10.69 -27.22 -40.97
CA GLN A 120 -11.66 -28.31 -40.97
C GLN A 120 -13.09 -27.76 -40.90
N THR A 121 -14.03 -28.51 -41.48
CA THR A 121 -15.46 -28.22 -41.34
C THR A 121 -15.98 -28.63 -39.97
N VAL A 122 -17.17 -28.17 -39.60
CA VAL A 122 -17.86 -28.56 -38.36
C VAL A 122 -17.92 -30.09 -38.25
N ASP A 123 -18.36 -30.79 -39.30
CA ASP A 123 -18.54 -32.25 -39.26
C ASP A 123 -17.20 -33.01 -39.16
N GLU A 124 -16.15 -32.53 -39.82
CA GLU A 124 -14.80 -33.08 -39.69
C GLU A 124 -14.25 -32.90 -38.28
N ALA A 125 -14.42 -31.70 -37.70
CA ALA A 125 -14.01 -31.40 -36.33
C ALA A 125 -14.79 -32.25 -35.33
N ARG A 126 -16.10 -32.44 -35.54
CA ARG A 126 -16.94 -33.34 -34.73
C ARG A 126 -16.45 -34.78 -34.79
N ALA A 127 -16.10 -35.28 -35.97
CA ALA A 127 -15.55 -36.63 -36.13
C ALA A 127 -14.24 -36.81 -35.34
N VAL A 128 -13.37 -35.80 -35.32
CA VAL A 128 -12.13 -35.83 -34.51
C VAL A 128 -12.44 -35.80 -33.01
N VAL A 129 -13.42 -35.00 -32.58
CA VAL A 129 -13.86 -34.97 -31.17
C VAL A 129 -14.46 -36.30 -30.75
N LEU A 130 -15.24 -36.95 -31.62
CA LEU A 130 -15.85 -38.26 -31.36
C LEU A 130 -14.82 -39.39 -31.33
N ASP A 131 -13.88 -39.45 -32.28
CA ASP A 131 -12.77 -40.41 -32.29
C ASP A 131 -11.90 -40.29 -31.03
N LYS A 132 -11.68 -39.04 -30.58
CA LYS A 132 -10.97 -38.77 -29.34
C LYS A 132 -11.90 -38.72 -28.12
N GLY A 133 -13.21 -38.90 -28.26
CA GLY A 133 -14.18 -38.79 -27.18
C GLY A 133 -13.98 -39.86 -26.10
N ASP A 134 -13.56 -41.05 -26.53
CA ASP A 134 -13.10 -42.15 -25.68
C ASP A 134 -11.94 -41.75 -24.75
N CYS A 135 -11.30 -40.61 -25.00
CA CYS A 135 -10.24 -40.08 -24.15
C CYS A 135 -10.70 -39.51 -22.81
N ILE A 136 -12.00 -39.23 -22.67
CA ILE A 136 -12.61 -38.68 -21.47
C ILE A 136 -13.38 -39.81 -20.78
N ASN A 137 -12.70 -40.53 -19.89
CA ASN A 137 -13.28 -41.63 -19.13
C ASN A 137 -12.89 -41.51 -17.64
N ALA A 138 -13.23 -42.52 -16.84
CA ALA A 138 -12.94 -42.54 -15.41
C ALA A 138 -11.44 -42.41 -15.04
N SER A 139 -10.51 -42.57 -16.00
CA SER A 139 -9.08 -42.34 -15.78
C SER A 139 -8.67 -40.87 -15.89
N THR A 140 -9.53 -39.99 -16.39
CA THR A 140 -9.19 -38.60 -16.66
C THR A 140 -9.26 -37.78 -15.36
N LYS A 141 -8.12 -37.19 -14.95
CA LYS A 141 -8.02 -36.43 -13.68
C LYS A 141 -8.69 -35.07 -13.74
N LEU A 142 -8.57 -34.41 -14.88
CA LEU A 142 -9.12 -33.09 -15.16
C LEU A 142 -9.70 -33.14 -16.57
N PRO A 143 -10.97 -32.77 -16.79
CA PRO A 143 -11.46 -32.50 -18.14
C PRO A 143 -10.71 -31.27 -18.66
N CYS A 144 -9.82 -31.50 -19.61
CA CYS A 144 -8.87 -30.49 -20.01
C CYS A 144 -9.43 -29.58 -21.09
N LEU A 145 -10.09 -28.52 -20.64
CA LEU A 145 -10.38 -27.36 -21.48
C LEU A 145 -9.33 -26.28 -21.25
N ARG A 146 -8.09 -26.61 -21.63
CA ARG A 146 -7.08 -25.59 -21.93
C ARG A 146 -7.00 -25.42 -23.44
N SER A 147 -8.06 -24.86 -24.03
CA SER A 147 -8.07 -24.51 -25.45
C SER A 147 -7.12 -23.34 -25.69
N THR A 148 -5.85 -23.63 -25.97
CA THR A 148 -4.99 -22.65 -26.62
C THR A 148 -5.22 -22.76 -28.12
N VAL A 149 -5.61 -21.65 -28.73
CA VAL A 149 -5.66 -21.52 -30.18
C VAL A 149 -4.23 -21.73 -30.71
N ARG A 150 -4.00 -22.89 -31.33
CA ARG A 150 -2.71 -23.39 -31.80
C ARG A 150 -2.58 -23.14 -33.29
N PHE A 151 -1.54 -22.42 -33.69
CA PHE A 151 -1.16 -22.32 -35.08
C PHE A 151 -0.86 -23.75 -35.64
N ARG A 152 -1.43 -24.17 -36.78
CA ARG A 152 -0.97 -25.35 -37.52
C ARG A 152 -0.83 -24.98 -38.99
N ASP A 153 0.41 -24.83 -39.42
CA ASP A 153 0.84 -25.20 -40.77
C ASP A 153 2.05 -26.13 -40.58
N ILE A 154 1.90 -27.38 -41.02
CA ILE A 154 2.91 -28.37 -41.42
C ILE A 154 4.30 -28.22 -40.74
N GLY A 155 4.54 -28.91 -39.61
CA GLY A 155 5.88 -29.08 -39.01
C GLY A 155 5.90 -29.04 -37.47
N ASP A 156 5.56 -30.16 -36.82
CA ASP A 156 5.26 -30.31 -35.38
C ASP A 156 6.40 -30.03 -34.36
N GLU A 157 7.59 -29.60 -34.80
CA GLU A 157 8.75 -29.33 -33.92
C GLU A 157 9.18 -27.85 -33.90
N ALA A 158 8.90 -27.08 -34.95
CA ALA A 158 9.37 -25.68 -35.07
C ALA A 158 8.46 -24.65 -34.37
N LEU A 159 7.23 -25.02 -34.02
CA LEU A 159 6.18 -24.09 -33.58
C LEU A 159 5.90 -24.09 -32.08
N LYS A 160 6.22 -25.20 -31.39
CA LYS A 160 6.26 -25.29 -29.92
C LYS A 160 7.05 -24.14 -29.27
N PRO A 161 8.26 -23.75 -29.74
CA PRO A 161 8.99 -22.62 -29.16
C PRO A 161 8.29 -21.26 -29.37
N LEU A 162 7.58 -21.06 -30.47
CA LEU A 162 6.83 -19.82 -30.73
C LEU A 162 5.64 -19.69 -29.77
N ILE A 163 4.91 -20.77 -29.51
CA ILE A 163 3.78 -20.78 -28.56
C ILE A 163 4.25 -20.55 -27.13
N ASN A 164 5.36 -21.19 -26.74
CA ASN A 164 5.98 -20.93 -25.45
C ASN A 164 6.44 -19.47 -25.33
N SER A 165 6.89 -18.88 -26.44
CA SER A 165 7.21 -17.45 -26.50
C SER A 165 5.96 -16.58 -26.35
N PHE A 166 4.83 -16.90 -26.98
CA PHE A 166 3.56 -16.18 -26.76
C PHE A 166 3.06 -16.29 -25.32
N LYS A 167 3.15 -17.47 -24.70
CA LYS A 167 2.82 -17.67 -23.28
C LYS A 167 3.75 -16.84 -22.38
N TYR A 168 5.05 -16.84 -22.68
CA TYR A 168 6.03 -16.03 -21.96
C TYR A 168 5.73 -14.52 -22.11
N ILE A 169 5.48 -14.04 -23.34
CA ILE A 169 5.10 -12.66 -23.63
C ILE A 169 3.81 -12.27 -22.90
N ALA A 170 2.81 -13.15 -22.88
CA ALA A 170 1.56 -12.92 -22.14
C ALA A 170 1.83 -12.78 -20.63
N SER A 171 2.61 -13.69 -20.04
CA SER A 171 3.00 -13.62 -18.63
C SER A 171 3.78 -12.35 -18.30
N LEU A 172 4.69 -11.95 -19.19
CA LEU A 172 5.48 -10.73 -19.06
C LEU A 172 4.60 -9.48 -19.17
N SER A 173 3.55 -9.51 -20.01
CA SER A 173 2.58 -8.42 -20.14
C SER A 173 1.73 -8.24 -18.89
N VAL A 174 1.41 -9.33 -18.17
CA VAL A 174 0.72 -9.25 -16.87
C VAL A 174 1.65 -8.64 -15.84
N LEU A 175 2.90 -9.10 -15.79
CA LEU A 175 3.90 -8.58 -14.87
C LEU A 175 4.17 -7.08 -15.11
N SER A 176 4.28 -6.64 -16.37
CA SER A 176 4.48 -5.23 -16.70
C SER A 176 3.29 -4.36 -16.31
N ARG A 177 2.05 -4.86 -16.44
CA ARG A 177 0.84 -4.18 -15.95
C ARG A 177 0.86 -4.03 -14.43
N LEU A 178 1.27 -5.07 -13.70
CA LEU A 178 1.40 -4.99 -12.24
C LEU A 178 2.42 -3.92 -11.82
N PHE A 179 3.58 -3.87 -12.48
CA PHE A 179 4.57 -2.83 -12.22
C PHE A 179 4.08 -1.43 -12.60
N ALA A 180 3.37 -1.28 -13.72
CA ALA A 180 2.80 0.00 -14.13
C ALA A 180 1.75 0.50 -13.12
N THR A 181 0.86 -0.38 -12.65
CA THR A 181 -0.12 -0.06 -11.60
C THR A 181 0.56 0.32 -10.29
N ALA A 182 1.60 -0.42 -9.88
CA ALA A 182 2.39 -0.07 -8.70
C ALA A 182 3.08 1.29 -8.85
N ALA A 183 3.62 1.62 -10.03
CA ALA A 183 4.25 2.91 -10.30
C ALA A 183 3.23 4.07 -10.23
N VAL A 184 2.04 3.91 -10.80
CA VAL A 184 0.95 4.90 -10.71
C VAL A 184 0.52 5.09 -9.25
N PHE A 185 0.40 4.01 -8.49
CA PHE A 185 0.07 4.08 -7.06
C PHE A 185 1.15 4.82 -6.26
N MET A 186 2.43 4.49 -6.49
CA MET A 186 3.57 5.17 -5.88
C MET A 186 3.62 6.66 -6.25
N GLN A 187 3.26 7.01 -7.49
CA GLN A 187 3.12 8.40 -7.91
C GLN A 187 1.98 9.11 -7.16
N GLY A 188 0.85 8.44 -6.94
CA GLY A 188 -0.22 8.93 -6.07
C GLY A 188 0.24 9.20 -4.63
N LEU A 189 1.00 8.28 -4.04
CA LEU A 189 1.60 8.47 -2.71
C LEU A 189 2.59 9.65 -2.67
N ARG A 190 3.36 9.88 -3.74
CA ARG A 190 4.24 11.05 -3.87
C ARG A 190 3.44 12.36 -3.89
N VAL A 191 2.31 12.39 -4.60
CA VAL A 191 1.41 13.55 -4.61
C VAL A 191 0.87 13.86 -3.21
N LEU A 192 0.50 12.84 -2.42
CA LEU A 192 0.10 13.02 -1.02
C LEU A 192 1.25 13.62 -0.18
N ASN A 193 2.50 13.27 -0.46
CA ASN A 193 3.66 13.83 0.24
C ASN A 193 3.88 15.33 -0.09
N THR A 194 3.50 15.79 -1.28
CA THR A 194 3.53 17.23 -1.63
C THR A 194 2.52 18.04 -0.81
N PHE A 195 1.33 17.49 -0.56
CA PHE A 195 0.30 18.14 0.25
C PHE A 195 0.62 18.21 1.75
N ARG A 196 1.64 17.49 2.22
CA ARG A 196 2.14 17.54 3.61
C ARG A 196 2.57 18.94 4.05
N ASN A 197 2.89 19.84 3.11
CA ASN A 197 3.31 21.21 3.43
C ASN A 197 2.13 22.15 3.75
N HIS A 198 0.89 21.71 3.55
CA HIS A 198 -0.30 22.46 3.99
C HIS A 198 -0.54 22.30 5.49
N ILE A 199 -0.85 23.41 6.19
CA ILE A 199 -0.93 23.50 7.66
C ILE A 199 -1.93 22.48 8.26
N GLY A 200 -3.06 22.22 7.60
CA GLY A 200 -4.05 21.25 8.06
C GLY A 200 -3.70 19.80 7.71
N LEU A 201 -3.23 19.56 6.49
CA LEU A 201 -2.97 18.20 5.98
C LEU A 201 -1.72 17.59 6.64
N SER A 202 -0.73 18.41 6.99
CA SER A 202 0.46 17.99 7.73
C SER A 202 0.14 17.29 9.06
N MET A 203 -0.94 17.72 9.73
CA MET A 203 -1.41 17.14 10.98
C MET A 203 -1.99 15.75 10.76
N VAL A 204 -2.87 15.61 9.77
CA VAL A 204 -3.49 14.33 9.40
C VAL A 204 -2.44 13.34 8.91
N THR A 205 -1.49 13.76 8.06
CA THR A 205 -0.42 12.89 7.57
C THR A 205 0.47 12.37 8.71
N ARG A 206 0.76 13.21 9.71
CA ARG A 206 1.56 12.79 10.89
C ARG A 206 0.77 11.85 11.81
N SER A 207 -0.50 12.15 12.09
CA SER A 207 -1.34 11.28 12.90
C SER A 207 -1.56 9.92 12.22
N VAL A 208 -1.78 9.90 10.90
CA VAL A 208 -1.90 8.66 10.11
C VAL A 208 -0.59 7.88 10.11
N LYS A 209 0.56 8.50 9.83
CA LYS A 209 1.85 7.81 9.85
C LYS A 209 2.12 7.17 11.22
N ARG A 210 1.76 7.87 12.30
CA ARG A 210 1.90 7.36 13.65
C ARG A 210 0.91 6.20 13.92
N ALA A 211 -0.36 6.37 13.57
CA ALA A 211 -1.40 5.34 13.72
C ALA A 211 -1.01 4.05 12.99
N ILE A 212 -0.47 4.13 11.76
CA ILE A 212 -0.04 2.96 10.97
C ILE A 212 1.00 2.10 11.73
N CYS A 213 1.92 2.72 12.46
CA CYS A 213 2.92 1.98 13.25
C CYS A 213 2.25 1.13 14.35
N TRP A 214 1.26 1.68 15.05
CA TRP A 214 0.50 0.99 16.08
C TRP A 214 -0.48 -0.04 15.50
N CYS A 215 -1.10 0.29 14.37
CA CYS A 215 -1.93 -0.65 13.62
C CYS A 215 -1.13 -1.88 13.17
N GLY A 216 0.16 -1.75 12.88
CA GLY A 216 1.01 -2.90 12.53
C GLY A 216 1.13 -3.94 13.65
N ALA A 217 1.28 -3.50 14.90
CA ALA A 217 1.29 -4.42 16.05
C ALA A 217 -0.08 -5.07 16.28
N PHE A 218 -1.16 -4.30 16.14
CA PHE A 218 -2.53 -4.83 16.21
C PHE A 218 -2.86 -5.81 15.09
N ALA A 219 -2.36 -5.56 13.87
CA ALA A 219 -2.58 -6.41 12.72
C ALA A 219 -2.07 -7.85 12.94
N VAL A 220 -1.01 -8.03 13.75
CA VAL A 220 -0.53 -9.36 14.14
C VAL A 220 -1.59 -10.09 14.98
N THR A 221 -2.16 -9.43 15.98
CA THR A 221 -3.22 -10.01 16.82
C THR A 221 -4.46 -10.34 15.99
N PHE A 222 -4.87 -9.43 15.11
CA PHE A 222 -5.96 -9.69 14.16
C PHE A 222 -5.67 -10.89 13.27
N PHE A 223 -4.47 -10.96 12.66
CA PHE A 223 -4.12 -12.05 11.77
C PHE A 223 -4.12 -13.41 12.47
N VAL A 224 -3.70 -13.48 13.74
CA VAL A 224 -3.75 -14.73 14.53
C VAL A 224 -5.19 -15.19 14.74
N VAL A 225 -6.09 -14.29 15.15
CA VAL A 225 -7.52 -14.60 15.36
C VAL A 225 -8.18 -14.99 14.04
N PHE A 226 -7.95 -14.18 13.00
CA PHE A 226 -8.46 -14.41 11.65
C PHE A 226 -8.02 -15.78 11.09
N MET A 227 -6.74 -16.13 11.21
CA MET A 227 -6.24 -17.43 10.75
C MET A 227 -6.81 -18.58 11.57
N ALA A 228 -7.04 -18.41 12.88
CA ALA A 228 -7.71 -19.43 13.68
C ALA A 228 -9.13 -19.70 13.19
N PHE A 229 -9.88 -18.65 12.81
CA PHE A 229 -11.21 -18.80 12.22
C PHE A 229 -11.18 -19.37 10.80
N ALA A 230 -10.22 -18.97 9.96
CA ALA A 230 -10.06 -19.54 8.62
C ALA A 230 -9.74 -21.05 8.71
N VAL A 231 -8.80 -21.46 9.56
CA VAL A 231 -8.51 -22.88 9.78
C VAL A 231 -9.72 -23.61 10.37
N SER A 232 -10.41 -23.02 11.33
CA SER A 232 -11.61 -23.63 11.92
C SER A 232 -12.73 -23.79 10.90
N GLY A 233 -12.96 -22.80 10.03
CA GLY A 233 -13.93 -22.86 8.94
C GLY A 233 -13.56 -23.92 7.91
N ALA A 234 -12.27 -24.02 7.55
CA ALA A 234 -11.78 -25.10 6.70
C ALA A 234 -12.06 -26.47 7.36
N VAL A 235 -11.77 -26.64 8.65
CA VAL A 235 -12.03 -27.93 9.33
C VAL A 235 -13.53 -28.26 9.42
N LEU A 236 -14.39 -27.27 9.72
CA LEU A 236 -15.83 -27.50 9.86
C LEU A 236 -16.53 -27.75 8.53
N PHE A 237 -16.16 -27.01 7.47
CA PHE A 237 -16.94 -26.91 6.24
C PHE A 237 -16.22 -27.44 5.00
N SER A 238 -14.94 -27.84 5.07
CA SER A 238 -14.15 -28.27 3.89
C SER A 238 -14.82 -29.35 3.05
N ASN A 239 -15.54 -30.29 3.69
CA ASN A 239 -16.18 -31.41 2.99
C ASN A 239 -17.53 -31.06 2.35
N ARG A 240 -18.10 -29.90 2.63
CA ARG A 240 -19.47 -29.53 2.23
C ARG A 240 -19.55 -28.23 1.45
N VAL A 241 -18.55 -27.36 1.60
CA VAL A 241 -18.61 -25.98 1.10
C VAL A 241 -17.30 -25.67 0.37
N HIS A 242 -17.39 -25.35 -0.92
CA HIS A 242 -16.21 -25.15 -1.77
C HIS A 242 -15.38 -23.94 -1.30
N GLU A 243 -16.04 -22.92 -0.75
CA GLU A 243 -15.46 -21.72 -0.16
C GLU A 243 -14.53 -22.05 1.01
N PHE A 244 -14.72 -23.19 1.68
CA PHE A 244 -13.89 -23.66 2.79
C PHE A 244 -13.02 -24.88 2.46
N SER A 245 -12.97 -25.29 1.19
CA SER A 245 -12.25 -26.51 0.75
C SER A 245 -10.74 -26.47 1.01
N LEU A 246 -10.10 -25.31 0.76
CA LEU A 246 -8.68 -25.07 0.91
C LEU A 246 -8.45 -23.91 1.87
N LEU A 247 -7.28 -23.86 2.51
CA LEU A 247 -6.97 -22.76 3.43
C LEU A 247 -7.03 -21.38 2.75
N MET A 248 -6.54 -21.26 1.51
CA MET A 248 -6.54 -19.99 0.78
C MET A 248 -7.95 -19.55 0.36
N THR A 249 -8.80 -20.50 -0.05
CA THR A 249 -10.21 -20.21 -0.38
C THR A 249 -10.99 -19.88 0.88
N SER A 250 -10.72 -20.57 1.99
CA SER A 250 -11.30 -20.27 3.29
C SER A 250 -10.91 -18.89 3.80
N MET A 251 -9.64 -18.49 3.65
CA MET A 251 -9.21 -17.11 3.95
C MET A 251 -10.01 -16.10 3.11
N LYS A 252 -10.18 -16.35 1.80
CA LYS A 252 -11.02 -15.49 0.94
C LYS A 252 -12.48 -15.45 1.44
N ALA A 253 -13.05 -16.59 1.84
CA ALA A 253 -14.39 -16.67 2.39
C ALA A 253 -14.53 -15.88 3.70
N CYS A 254 -13.56 -15.98 4.60
CA CYS A 254 -13.54 -15.20 5.85
C CYS A 254 -13.39 -13.69 5.58
N VAL A 255 -12.62 -13.27 4.57
CA VAL A 255 -12.57 -11.85 4.15
C VAL A 255 -13.92 -11.40 3.60
N ASN A 256 -14.55 -12.20 2.76
CA ASN A 256 -15.89 -11.89 2.24
C ASN A 256 -16.92 -11.81 3.37
N MET A 257 -16.80 -12.67 4.39
CA MET A 257 -17.65 -12.64 5.58
C MET A 257 -17.40 -11.36 6.40
N LEU A 258 -16.14 -10.94 6.55
CA LEU A 258 -15.77 -9.70 7.25
C LEU A 258 -16.39 -8.45 6.61
N PHE A 259 -16.46 -8.40 5.27
CA PHE A 259 -17.07 -7.28 4.55
C PHE A 259 -18.58 -7.44 4.32
N GLY A 260 -19.18 -8.57 4.72
CA GLY A 260 -20.61 -8.84 4.56
C GLY A 260 -21.02 -9.23 3.13
N GLU A 261 -20.09 -9.59 2.26
CA GLU A 261 -20.37 -10.09 0.89
C GLU A 261 -20.61 -11.61 0.85
N PHE A 262 -20.42 -12.31 1.97
CA PHE A 262 -20.61 -13.75 2.04
C PHE A 262 -22.10 -14.13 2.08
N ASP A 263 -22.52 -15.01 1.17
CA ASP A 263 -23.86 -15.58 1.19
C ASP A 263 -23.99 -16.63 2.30
N PHE A 264 -24.79 -16.31 3.31
CA PHE A 264 -25.05 -17.23 4.42
C PHE A 264 -25.84 -18.48 3.97
N GLY A 265 -26.58 -18.41 2.86
CA GLY A 265 -27.31 -19.55 2.29
C GLY A 265 -26.41 -20.74 1.96
N THR A 266 -25.14 -20.48 1.60
CA THR A 266 -24.17 -21.53 1.28
C THR A 266 -23.83 -22.42 2.49
N ILE A 267 -23.97 -21.91 3.71
CA ILE A 267 -23.61 -22.64 4.95
C ILE A 267 -24.83 -22.94 5.84
N SER A 268 -26.00 -22.37 5.53
CA SER A 268 -27.19 -22.46 6.40
C SER A 268 -27.66 -23.87 6.67
N ASP A 269 -27.41 -24.79 5.73
CA ASP A 269 -27.86 -26.19 5.81
C ASP A 269 -27.09 -27.04 6.83
N ILE A 270 -26.03 -26.49 7.43
CA ILE A 270 -25.14 -27.18 8.37
C ILE A 270 -25.47 -26.73 9.80
N HIS A 271 -25.85 -27.65 10.69
CA HIS A 271 -26.32 -27.32 12.05
C HIS A 271 -25.41 -26.40 12.88
N TYR A 272 -24.08 -26.48 12.72
CA TYR A 272 -23.11 -25.67 13.49
C TYR A 272 -22.76 -24.33 12.83
N SER A 273 -23.26 -24.05 11.62
CA SER A 273 -22.87 -22.89 10.82
C SER A 273 -23.33 -21.57 11.42
N VAL A 274 -24.55 -21.54 11.96
CA VAL A 274 -25.13 -20.36 12.61
C VAL A 274 -24.21 -19.89 13.74
N ALA A 275 -23.82 -20.79 14.64
CA ALA A 275 -22.95 -20.44 15.77
C ALA A 275 -21.58 -19.94 15.31
N PHE A 276 -20.96 -20.63 14.34
CA PHE A 276 -19.68 -20.19 13.76
C PHE A 276 -19.78 -18.78 13.16
N TYR A 277 -20.80 -18.53 12.33
CA TYR A 277 -21.03 -17.26 11.66
C TYR A 277 -21.25 -16.13 12.67
N TRP A 278 -22.15 -16.32 13.65
CA TRP A 278 -22.43 -15.29 14.65
C TRP A 278 -21.23 -14.99 15.56
N ILE A 279 -20.48 -16.01 15.96
CA ILE A 279 -19.26 -15.83 16.77
C ILE A 279 -18.19 -15.08 15.97
N PHE A 280 -17.98 -15.44 14.70
CA PHE A 280 -17.06 -14.74 13.82
C PHE A 280 -17.47 -13.27 13.64
N MET A 281 -18.72 -13.02 13.27
CA MET A 281 -19.25 -11.67 13.06
C MET A 281 -19.16 -10.80 14.32
N ALA A 282 -19.50 -11.35 15.49
CA ALA A 282 -19.40 -10.64 16.75
C ALA A 282 -17.94 -10.33 17.10
N LEU A 283 -17.05 -11.32 17.06
CA LEU A 283 -15.64 -11.12 17.40
C LEU A 283 -14.95 -10.14 16.46
N GLU A 284 -15.16 -10.26 15.15
CA GLU A 284 -14.56 -9.35 14.19
C GLU A 284 -15.10 -7.92 14.33
N ALA A 285 -16.42 -7.74 14.51
CA ALA A 285 -16.98 -6.41 14.75
C ALA A 285 -16.46 -5.77 16.05
N PHE A 286 -16.37 -6.55 17.14
CA PHE A 286 -15.92 -6.02 18.44
C PHE A 286 -14.41 -5.81 18.52
N ILE A 287 -13.60 -6.65 17.87
CA ILE A 287 -12.14 -6.59 17.96
C ILE A 287 -11.56 -5.65 16.90
N LEU A 288 -11.89 -5.82 15.62
CA LEU A 288 -11.29 -5.01 14.55
C LEU A 288 -11.72 -3.56 14.63
N LEU A 289 -13.02 -3.31 14.62
CA LEU A 289 -13.52 -1.95 14.43
C LEU A 289 -13.24 -1.09 15.66
N ASN A 290 -13.43 -1.65 16.86
CA ASN A 290 -13.23 -0.89 18.10
C ASN A 290 -11.75 -0.61 18.41
N ILE A 291 -10.85 -1.56 18.16
CA ILE A 291 -9.42 -1.35 18.46
C ILE A 291 -8.77 -0.44 17.42
N VAL A 292 -9.09 -0.59 16.13
CA VAL A 292 -8.57 0.32 15.09
C VAL A 292 -9.08 1.74 15.32
N LEU A 293 -10.37 1.91 15.63
CA LEU A 293 -10.93 3.23 15.94
C LEU A 293 -10.25 3.84 17.17
N ALA A 294 -10.03 3.06 18.23
CA ALA A 294 -9.32 3.52 19.42
C ALA A 294 -7.89 4.00 19.09
N ILE A 295 -7.12 3.23 18.32
CA ILE A 295 -5.76 3.60 17.90
C ILE A 295 -5.75 4.89 17.08
N VAL A 296 -6.69 5.04 16.15
CA VAL A 296 -6.80 6.25 15.30
C VAL A 296 -7.16 7.47 16.14
N ILE A 297 -8.12 7.33 17.06
CA ILE A 297 -8.53 8.42 17.97
C ILE A 297 -7.37 8.83 18.87
N ASP A 298 -6.63 7.88 19.45
CA ASP A 298 -5.47 8.19 20.30
C ASP A 298 -4.34 8.88 19.52
N ALA A 299 -4.00 8.36 18.34
CA ALA A 299 -2.99 8.99 17.47
C ALA A 299 -3.40 10.42 17.04
N TYR A 300 -4.69 10.64 16.80
CA TYR A 300 -5.23 11.96 16.48
C TYR A 300 -5.17 12.91 17.69
N ASN A 301 -5.60 12.43 18.86
CA ASN A 301 -5.63 13.21 20.09
C ASN A 301 -4.22 13.65 20.50
N GLU A 302 -3.23 12.79 20.34
CA GLU A 302 -1.85 13.13 20.69
C GLU A 302 -1.27 14.24 19.80
N GLU A 303 -1.47 14.17 18.49
CA GLU A 303 -1.06 15.25 17.56
C GLU A 303 -1.80 16.56 17.84
N LYS A 304 -3.07 16.49 18.25
CA LYS A 304 -3.85 17.66 18.69
C LYS A 304 -3.24 18.29 19.95
N LEU A 305 -2.88 17.50 20.95
CA LEU A 305 -2.26 17.99 22.18
C LEU A 305 -0.88 18.62 21.94
N LEU A 306 -0.06 18.02 21.08
CA LEU A 306 1.25 18.58 20.69
C LEU A 306 1.09 19.96 20.04
N ARG A 307 0.09 20.13 19.19
CA ARG A 307 -0.22 21.41 18.54
C ARG A 307 -0.65 22.48 19.55
N GLU A 308 -1.57 22.16 20.45
CA GLU A 308 -2.02 23.08 21.50
C GLU A 308 -0.87 23.48 22.44
N ARG A 309 -0.05 22.50 22.86
CA ARG A 309 1.17 22.76 23.64
C ARG A 309 2.09 23.75 22.90
N THR A 310 2.28 23.58 21.60
CA THR A 310 3.16 24.45 20.79
C THR A 310 2.61 25.87 20.66
N LYS A 311 1.28 26.04 20.52
CA LYS A 311 0.62 27.35 20.55
C LYS A 311 0.81 28.02 21.90
N TRP A 312 0.58 27.28 22.99
CA TRP A 312 0.75 27.79 24.35
C TRP A 312 2.21 28.18 24.65
N TRP A 313 3.20 27.37 24.26
CA TRP A 313 4.62 27.73 24.40
C TRP A 313 4.99 29.00 23.64
N ARG A 314 4.43 29.19 22.43
CA ARG A 314 4.62 30.44 21.67
C ARG A 314 3.96 31.62 22.38
N CYS A 315 2.70 31.47 22.80
CA CYS A 315 1.97 32.51 23.51
C CYS A 315 2.69 32.90 24.81
N ARG A 316 3.02 31.93 25.67
CA ARG A 316 3.77 32.14 26.91
C ARG A 316 5.11 32.83 26.66
N ARG A 317 5.85 32.47 25.61
CA ARG A 317 7.12 33.13 25.28
C ARG A 317 6.91 34.58 24.85
N VAL A 318 5.91 34.86 24.01
CA VAL A 318 5.56 36.22 23.61
C VAL A 318 5.10 37.05 24.81
N LEU A 319 4.23 36.48 25.65
CA LEU A 319 3.72 37.13 26.86
C LEU A 319 4.84 37.43 27.86
N ALA A 320 5.76 36.48 28.09
CA ALA A 320 6.92 36.68 28.94
C ALA A 320 7.84 37.78 28.40
N ASN A 321 8.07 37.82 27.08
CA ASN A 321 8.85 38.89 26.44
C ASN A 321 8.15 40.26 26.54
N MET A 322 6.82 40.32 26.38
CA MET A 322 6.03 41.54 26.55
C MET A 322 6.05 42.04 28.00
N LEU A 323 5.84 41.15 28.98
CA LEU A 323 5.87 41.48 30.40
C LEU A 323 7.27 41.92 30.85
N MET A 324 8.32 41.27 30.34
CA MET A 324 9.70 41.71 30.57
C MET A 324 9.93 43.14 30.07
N GLU A 325 9.43 43.47 28.88
CA GLU A 325 9.58 44.81 28.32
C GLU A 325 8.81 45.86 29.14
N PHE A 326 7.57 45.55 29.53
CA PHE A 326 6.76 46.43 30.38
C PHE A 326 7.42 46.66 31.74
N ALA A 327 7.90 45.59 32.41
CA ALA A 327 8.60 45.69 33.68
C ALA A 327 9.87 46.53 33.58
N THR A 328 10.65 46.42 32.48
CA THR A 328 11.84 47.26 32.29
C THR A 328 11.50 48.74 32.17
N LYS A 329 10.44 49.10 31.42
CA LYS A 329 9.96 50.49 31.28
C LYS A 329 9.38 51.04 32.59
N LEU A 330 8.69 50.21 33.38
CA LEU A 330 8.15 50.60 34.68
C LEU A 330 9.26 50.92 35.69
N ILE A 331 10.34 50.12 35.69
CA ILE A 331 11.52 50.36 36.53
C ILE A 331 12.23 51.66 36.15
N ASP A 332 12.25 52.04 34.87
CA ASP A 332 12.80 53.33 34.42
C ASP A 332 11.93 54.54 34.83
N LEU A 333 10.66 54.32 35.20
CA LEU A 333 9.72 55.36 35.66
C LEU A 333 9.73 55.58 37.18
N LEU A 334 10.40 54.70 37.94
CA LEU A 334 10.49 54.78 39.39
C LEU A 334 11.54 55.83 39.81
N PRO A 335 11.23 56.78 40.72
CA PRO A 335 12.18 57.78 41.19
C PRO A 335 13.38 57.14 41.90
N SER A 336 14.59 57.67 41.66
CA SER A 336 15.88 57.18 42.17
C SER A 336 16.00 56.98 43.69
N CYS A 337 15.01 57.39 44.49
CA CYS A 337 15.04 57.26 45.96
C CYS A 337 14.62 55.90 46.52
N CYS A 338 14.04 54.98 45.74
CA CYS A 338 13.55 53.69 46.28
C CYS A 338 14.48 52.49 46.04
N CYS A 339 15.63 52.67 45.38
CA CYS A 339 16.54 51.56 45.03
C CYS A 339 17.75 51.49 45.97
N VAL A 340 17.51 51.28 47.26
CA VAL A 340 18.60 51.02 48.22
C VAL A 340 19.12 49.59 48.02
N GLY A 341 20.25 49.44 47.31
CA GLY A 341 21.08 48.22 47.38
C GLY A 341 21.33 47.43 46.09
N ILE A 342 21.03 47.93 44.89
CA ILE A 342 21.43 47.24 43.63
C ILE A 342 22.82 47.73 43.21
N LYS A 343 23.84 46.87 43.29
CA LYS A 343 25.20 47.15 42.78
C LYS A 343 25.13 47.63 41.31
N THR A 344 25.79 48.76 41.00
CA THR A 344 25.79 49.46 39.69
C THR A 344 26.02 48.57 38.46
N ARG A 345 26.80 47.48 38.56
CA ARG A 345 26.98 46.50 37.46
C ARG A 345 25.68 45.75 37.06
N ARG A 346 24.72 45.55 37.97
CA ARG A 346 23.43 44.89 37.67
C ARG A 346 22.40 45.83 37.08
N ALA A 347 22.65 47.14 37.05
CA ALA A 347 21.68 48.12 36.56
C ALA A 347 21.71 48.26 35.02
N VAL A 348 22.87 48.05 34.40
CA VAL A 348 23.10 48.23 32.95
C VAL A 348 22.63 47.03 32.12
N VAL A 349 22.72 45.81 32.67
CA VAL A 349 22.24 44.58 32.04
C VAL A 349 21.28 43.89 33.00
N ILE A 350 19.99 43.95 32.69
CA ILE A 350 18.94 43.29 33.47
C ILE A 350 18.31 42.21 32.60
N TRP A 351 18.36 40.97 33.08
CA TRP A 351 17.82 39.78 32.38
C TRP A 351 18.35 39.61 30.93
N GLY A 352 19.64 39.89 30.71
CA GLY A 352 20.30 39.67 29.41
C GLY A 352 19.99 40.70 28.31
N ARG A 353 19.32 41.82 28.64
CA ARG A 353 19.12 42.97 27.74
C ARG A 353 19.90 44.18 28.27
N ILE A 354 20.62 44.87 27.39
CA ILE A 354 21.41 46.07 27.68
C ILE A 354 20.45 47.28 27.72
N ARG A 355 20.48 48.09 28.80
CA ARG A 355 19.73 49.36 28.89
C ARG A 355 20.56 50.50 28.27
N PRO A 356 20.24 50.98 27.05
CA PRO A 356 21.12 51.92 26.34
C PRO A 356 21.20 53.30 27.00
N LYS A 357 20.13 53.77 27.63
CA LYS A 357 20.11 55.10 28.31
C LYS A 357 21.00 55.12 29.55
N LEU A 358 20.88 54.09 30.40
CA LEU A 358 21.66 53.96 31.63
C LEU A 358 23.13 53.64 31.33
N LEU A 359 23.38 52.79 30.32
CA LEU A 359 24.72 52.54 29.80
C LEU A 359 25.38 53.84 29.33
N ARG A 360 24.65 54.70 28.61
CA ARG A 360 25.16 56.00 28.11
C ARG A 360 25.48 56.95 29.26
N GLN A 361 24.63 57.05 30.27
CA GLN A 361 24.88 57.90 31.45
C GLN A 361 26.13 57.45 32.22
N GLU A 362 26.29 56.16 32.44
CA GLU A 362 27.45 55.62 33.16
C GLU A 362 28.76 55.78 32.36
N LEU A 363 28.67 55.64 31.03
CA LEU A 363 29.79 55.92 30.12
C LEU A 363 30.19 57.40 30.15
N ILE A 364 29.24 58.33 30.16
CA ILE A 364 29.51 59.78 30.25
C ILE A 364 30.16 60.13 31.59
N VAL A 365 29.64 59.62 32.71
CA VAL A 365 30.21 59.86 34.05
C VAL A 365 31.63 59.34 34.15
N LYS A 366 31.89 58.11 33.66
CA LYS A 366 33.25 57.55 33.67
C LYS A 366 34.21 58.25 32.72
N MET A 367 33.74 58.73 31.58
CA MET A 367 34.57 59.50 30.63
C MET A 367 34.89 60.90 31.15
N GLY A 368 33.98 61.54 31.90
CA GLY A 368 34.24 62.83 32.55
C GLY A 368 35.26 62.75 33.69
N ILE A 369 35.26 61.67 34.49
CA ILE A 369 36.21 61.49 35.60
C ILE A 369 37.64 61.20 35.11
N THR A 370 37.80 60.61 33.93
CA THR A 370 39.13 60.35 33.35
C THR A 370 39.78 61.58 32.70
N GLN A 371 39.05 62.69 32.58
CA GLN A 371 39.58 63.91 31.96
C GLN A 371 40.58 64.66 32.87
N ASP A 372 40.65 64.30 34.16
CA ASP A 372 41.54 64.92 35.15
C ASP A 372 42.90 64.22 35.27
N VAL A 373 43.14 63.12 34.55
CA VAL A 373 44.42 62.38 34.56
C VAL A 373 44.96 62.27 33.14
N GLU A 374 45.74 63.28 32.77
CA GLU A 374 46.71 63.41 31.67
C GLU A 374 46.39 62.87 30.25
N GLN A 375 46.60 63.79 29.30
CA GLN A 375 46.77 63.65 27.83
C GLN A 375 45.50 63.60 26.94
N GLY A 376 45.03 64.81 26.60
CA GLY A 376 44.88 65.26 25.21
C GLY A 376 43.88 64.54 24.32
N CYS A 377 42.58 64.80 24.51
CA CYS A 377 41.58 64.91 23.43
C CYS A 377 40.31 65.58 24.00
N GLU A 378 39.93 66.72 23.45
CA GLU A 378 38.71 67.45 23.84
C GLU A 378 37.48 66.76 23.23
N TRP A 379 36.55 66.30 24.07
CA TRP A 379 35.31 65.63 23.64
C TRP A 379 34.13 66.61 23.72
N THR A 380 33.47 66.88 22.60
CA THR A 380 32.20 67.62 22.56
C THR A 380 31.00 66.67 22.61
N PRO A 381 29.85 67.11 23.18
CA PRO A 381 28.71 66.26 23.54
C PRO A 381 27.99 65.54 22.37
N ASP A 382 28.30 65.87 21.12
CA ASP A 382 27.66 65.33 19.92
C ASP A 382 28.47 64.22 19.21
N THR A 383 29.54 63.73 19.83
CA THR A 383 30.38 62.69 19.21
C THR A 383 29.71 61.31 19.23
N VAL A 384 29.48 60.75 18.04
CA VAL A 384 28.93 59.40 17.84
C VAL A 384 30.01 58.35 18.16
N ILE A 385 29.80 57.57 19.22
CA ILE A 385 30.71 56.51 19.66
C ILE A 385 30.56 55.31 18.70
N THR A 386 31.51 55.15 17.77
CA THR A 386 31.61 53.98 16.90
C THR A 386 32.30 52.81 17.63
N VAL A 387 31.94 51.58 17.25
CA VAL A 387 32.40 50.32 17.90
C VAL A 387 33.93 50.22 17.91
N GLU A 388 34.59 50.67 16.86
CA GLU A 388 36.05 50.66 16.72
C GLU A 388 36.74 51.60 17.73
N LYS A 389 36.19 52.80 17.96
CA LYS A 389 36.73 53.75 18.96
C LYS A 389 36.59 53.21 20.38
N LEU A 390 35.48 52.54 20.69
CA LEU A 390 35.25 51.92 21.99
C LEU A 390 36.18 50.71 22.23
N HIS A 391 36.44 49.92 21.19
CA HIS A 391 37.34 48.78 21.25
C HIS A 391 38.80 49.21 21.46
N PHE A 392 39.23 50.29 20.80
CA PHE A 392 40.59 50.84 20.94
C PHE A 392 40.85 51.36 22.37
N TYR A 393 39.87 52.01 22.98
CA TYR A 393 39.98 52.59 24.33
C TYR A 393 39.93 51.56 25.46
N LEU A 394 39.20 50.44 25.27
CA LEU A 394 39.15 49.33 26.24
C LEU A 394 40.48 48.56 26.32
N LEU A 395 41.33 48.64 25.29
CA LEU A 395 42.62 47.95 25.26
C LEU A 395 43.76 48.75 25.91
N THR A 396 43.63 50.06 26.05
CA THR A 396 44.71 50.96 26.52
C THR A 396 44.65 51.31 28.01
N GLN A 397 43.63 50.88 28.75
CA GLN A 397 43.47 51.18 30.18
C GLN A 397 44.21 50.18 31.11
N PRO A 398 44.95 50.63 32.14
CA PRO A 398 45.84 49.76 32.94
C PRO A 398 45.16 48.98 34.08
N SER A 399 43.83 49.06 34.24
CA SER A 399 43.14 48.44 35.40
C SER A 399 42.55 47.05 35.13
N SER A 400 42.65 46.17 36.14
CA SER A 400 42.16 44.77 36.14
C SER A 400 40.65 44.61 35.84
N SER A 401 39.88 45.67 36.01
CA SER A 401 38.42 45.68 35.80
C SER A 401 37.98 45.70 34.33
N VAL A 402 38.83 46.18 33.42
CA VAL A 402 38.53 46.31 31.98
C VAL A 402 38.83 45.03 31.20
N ARG A 403 39.84 44.27 31.64
CA ARG A 403 40.15 42.92 31.13
C ARG A 403 38.97 41.95 31.32
N THR A 404 38.15 42.17 32.35
CA THR A 404 36.93 41.39 32.62
C THR A 404 35.75 41.77 31.71
N LEU A 405 35.67 43.01 31.26
CA LEU A 405 34.64 43.47 30.31
C LEU A 405 34.93 42.96 28.89
N SER A 406 36.20 42.94 28.49
CA SER A 406 36.68 42.26 27.28
C SER A 406 36.40 40.75 27.33
N SER A 407 36.66 40.09 28.47
CA SER A 407 36.37 38.66 28.62
C SER A 407 34.86 38.36 28.62
N ILE A 408 34.03 39.23 29.20
CA ILE A 408 32.56 39.07 29.19
C ILE A 408 31.98 39.32 27.80
N LEU A 409 32.44 40.35 27.05
CA LEU A 409 32.02 40.57 25.67
C LEU A 409 32.49 39.44 24.74
N SER A 410 33.70 38.93 24.93
CA SER A 410 34.21 37.75 24.21
C SER A 410 33.41 36.48 24.53
N GLN A 411 33.01 36.30 25.80
CA GLN A 411 32.22 35.15 26.26
C GLN A 411 30.74 35.23 25.85
N GLU A 412 30.16 36.43 25.77
CA GLU A 412 28.84 36.65 25.19
C GLU A 412 28.83 36.49 23.67
N TYR A 413 29.87 36.96 22.96
CA TYR A 413 30.03 36.66 21.53
C TYR A 413 30.23 35.15 21.29
N ALA A 414 31.00 34.46 22.13
CA ALA A 414 31.20 33.02 22.02
C ALA A 414 29.92 32.22 22.32
N THR A 415 29.12 32.64 23.30
CA THR A 415 27.83 32.00 23.62
C THR A 415 26.75 32.34 22.61
N MET A 416 26.72 33.55 22.06
CA MET A 416 25.83 33.93 20.95
C MET A 416 26.21 33.15 19.69
N MET A 417 27.50 33.01 19.38
CA MET A 417 27.98 32.23 18.24
C MET A 417 27.80 30.71 18.45
N ALA A 418 27.88 30.22 19.69
CA ALA A 418 27.53 28.85 20.05
C ALA A 418 26.02 28.60 19.92
N LEU A 419 25.17 29.56 20.30
CA LEU A 419 23.71 29.49 20.13
C LEU A 419 23.33 29.57 18.66
N ILE A 420 23.97 30.43 17.86
CA ILE A 420 23.80 30.49 16.40
C ILE A 420 24.26 29.18 15.76
N LYS A 421 25.42 28.62 16.14
CA LYS A 421 25.86 27.28 15.69
C LYS A 421 24.90 26.17 16.14
N LYS A 422 24.32 26.25 17.34
CA LYS A 422 23.33 25.28 17.83
C LYS A 422 21.99 25.43 17.11
N PHE A 423 21.62 26.65 16.71
CA PHE A 423 20.45 26.95 15.90
C PHE A 423 20.64 26.45 14.47
N ILE A 424 21.79 26.74 13.84
CA ILE A 424 22.22 26.27 12.51
C ILE A 424 22.35 24.73 12.49
N LYS A 425 22.92 24.10 13.52
CA LYS A 425 23.02 22.64 13.62
C LYS A 425 21.63 21.99 13.84
N LYS A 426 20.71 22.67 14.52
CA LYS A 426 19.32 22.22 14.74
C LYS A 426 18.42 22.45 13.53
N THR A 427 18.67 23.45 12.69
CA THR A 427 18.04 23.60 11.36
C THR A 427 18.68 22.68 10.32
N SER A 428 19.98 22.42 10.39
CA SER A 428 20.70 21.48 9.50
C SER A 428 20.30 20.02 9.76
N HIS A 429 20.15 19.57 11.01
CA HIS A 429 19.58 18.25 11.34
C HIS A 429 18.10 18.10 10.96
N ARG A 430 17.39 19.22 10.72
CA ARG A 430 16.00 19.21 10.23
C ARG A 430 15.92 19.11 8.70
N ASN A 431 17.03 19.34 8.00
CA ASN A 431 17.17 19.24 6.53
C ASN A 431 18.02 18.03 6.09
N THR A 432 18.46 17.14 7.00
CA THR A 432 19.28 15.95 6.67
C THR A 432 18.67 14.61 7.14
N PHE A 433 17.40 14.62 7.56
CA PHE A 433 16.55 13.42 7.64
C PHE A 433 15.16 13.76 7.10
N ASN A 434 15.11 13.97 5.77
CA ASN A 434 14.05 13.63 4.82
C ASN A 434 14.27 14.40 3.53
#